data_AF-A0A8S3X1U5-F1
#
_entry.id   AF-A0A8S3X1U5-F1
#
_cell.length_a   1.000
_cell.length_b   1.000
_cell.length_c   1.000
_cell.angle_alpha   90.00
_cell.angle_beta   90.00
_cell.angle_gamma   90.00
#
_symmetry.space_group_name_H-M   'P 1'
#
loop_
_entity.id
_entity.type
_entity.pdbx_description
1 polymer ?
#
loop_
_entity_poly.entity_id
_entity_poly.type
_entity_poly.pdbx_seq_one_letter_code
_entity_poly.pdbx_strand_id
1 'polypeptide(L)'
;MAITVSTPKNRKSKTKQKEYPRNIIAKISERRKIRGEWHKTRYPSDKFQLNRATKELKDIIKEHENRCVQSHLSQLTSQKDTNYSLWRATKNLKQPKDHIPPLRKLDRSWARTDVEKTTAFAVHLEKVFTPLSCSDPDKDDDIANYLQSPNQLCPPLKAVSPKEISREIKSHSPNKAPGYDLLDSVLLSNLPRSGIIYLVTLFNSSIRLSHYPGQWKIAQVVMILKPGKQPEEVSSYRPISLLPLVGKLFEKVILNRMQSHLNAILPGHQFGFRPRNGTIEQVHRLTDTIGYTLENKKYCSAVFLYISQAFDRVWHDGLLFKIKKQLPHFFYFLLKTT
;
A
#
# COMPACT_ATOMS: atom_id res chain seq x y z
N MET A 1 -24.79 -31.02 -2.10
CA MET A 1 -24.32 -30.52 -3.41
C MET A 1 -24.43 -29.00 -3.40
N ALA A 2 -23.51 -28.32 -4.09
CA ALA A 2 -23.34 -26.86 -4.23
C ALA A 2 -22.32 -26.17 -3.30
N ILE A 3 -21.53 -25.31 -3.97
CA ILE A 3 -20.54 -24.29 -3.56
C ILE A 3 -19.12 -24.63 -4.03
N THR A 4 -18.90 -24.52 -5.34
CA THR A 4 -17.57 -24.44 -5.97
C THR A 4 -17.41 -23.25 -6.92
N VAL A 5 -18.38 -22.32 -6.95
CA VAL A 5 -18.41 -21.20 -7.90
C VAL A 5 -18.38 -19.86 -7.15
N SER A 6 -17.26 -19.50 -6.51
CA SER A 6 -17.11 -18.14 -5.96
C SER A 6 -15.67 -17.63 -5.84
N THR A 7 -14.66 -18.36 -6.28
CA THR A 7 -13.28 -17.86 -6.26
C THR A 7 -12.77 -17.74 -7.69
N PRO A 8 -12.64 -16.53 -8.28
CA PRO A 8 -11.87 -16.40 -9.50
C PRO A 8 -10.44 -16.84 -9.17
N LYS A 9 -10.02 -17.98 -9.73
CA LYS A 9 -8.65 -18.45 -9.64
C LYS A 9 -7.77 -17.30 -10.11
N ASN A 10 -6.98 -16.74 -9.20
CA ASN A 10 -6.05 -15.67 -9.49
C ASN A 10 -5.05 -16.24 -10.51
N ARG A 11 -5.29 -15.96 -11.80
CA ARG A 11 -4.41 -16.41 -12.88
C ARG A 11 -3.09 -15.72 -12.60
N LYS A 12 -2.11 -16.49 -12.09
CA LYS A 12 -0.71 -16.06 -12.05
C LYS A 12 -0.45 -15.38 -13.39
N SER A 13 -0.05 -14.12 -13.38
CA SER A 13 0.51 -13.47 -14.55
C SER A 13 1.75 -14.28 -14.90
N LYS A 14 1.58 -15.34 -15.71
CA LYS A 14 2.66 -15.84 -16.54
C LYS A 14 3.00 -14.62 -17.36
N THR A 15 4.14 -14.00 -17.09
CA THR A 15 4.76 -13.07 -18.02
C THR A 15 4.80 -13.84 -19.33
N LYS A 16 3.83 -13.61 -20.23
CA LYS A 16 3.80 -14.26 -21.53
C LYS A 16 5.10 -13.80 -22.18
N GLN A 17 6.08 -14.69 -22.25
CA GLN A 17 7.21 -14.46 -23.14
C GLN A 17 6.56 -14.15 -24.50
N LYS A 18 6.88 -12.99 -25.06
CA LYS A 18 6.41 -12.61 -26.40
C LYS A 18 7.00 -13.65 -27.36
N GLU A 19 6.22 -14.66 -27.71
CA GLU A 19 6.59 -15.63 -28.73
C GLU A 19 6.53 -14.92 -30.07
N TYR A 20 7.71 -14.62 -30.62
CA TYR A 20 7.82 -14.06 -31.96
C TYR A 20 7.74 -15.18 -33.01
N PRO A 21 7.16 -14.92 -34.19
CA PRO A 21 7.17 -15.88 -35.30
C PRO A 21 8.60 -16.20 -35.77
N ARG A 22 8.75 -17.37 -36.42
CA ARG A 22 10.06 -17.93 -36.81
C ARG A 22 10.91 -16.97 -37.65
N ASN A 23 10.29 -16.15 -38.50
CA ASN A 23 10.97 -15.13 -39.32
C ASN A 23 11.65 -14.04 -38.46
N ILE A 24 11.00 -13.56 -37.39
CA ILE A 24 11.57 -12.57 -36.48
C ILE A 24 12.69 -13.19 -35.64
N ILE A 25 12.50 -14.43 -35.17
CA ILE A 25 13.53 -15.17 -34.43
C ILE A 25 14.79 -15.34 -35.30
N ALA A 26 14.63 -15.67 -36.58
CA ALA A 26 15.72 -15.78 -37.53
C ALA A 26 16.49 -14.45 -37.68
N LYS A 27 15.78 -13.33 -37.86
CA LYS A 27 16.37 -11.97 -37.93
C LYS A 27 17.06 -11.55 -36.62
N ILE A 28 16.55 -11.97 -35.45
CA ILE A 28 17.22 -11.76 -34.16
C ILE A 28 18.56 -12.51 -34.12
N SER A 29 18.58 -13.76 -34.59
CA SER A 29 19.79 -14.58 -34.67
C SER A 29 20.83 -13.97 -35.63
N GLU A 30 20.39 -13.56 -36.82
CA GLU A 30 21.21 -12.88 -37.83
C GLU A 30 21.87 -11.61 -37.26
N ARG A 31 21.10 -10.74 -36.60
CA ARG A 31 21.64 -9.54 -35.95
C ARG A 31 22.63 -9.88 -34.83
N ARG A 32 22.41 -10.95 -34.06
CA ARG A 32 23.35 -11.39 -33.01
C ARG A 32 24.68 -11.84 -33.61
N LYS A 33 24.64 -12.54 -34.75
CA LYS A 33 25.84 -12.97 -35.50
C LYS A 33 26.66 -11.77 -35.98
N ILE A 34 26.02 -10.82 -36.68
CA ILE A 34 26.65 -9.58 -37.19
C ILE A 34 27.22 -8.74 -36.04
N ARG A 35 26.51 -8.68 -34.90
CA ARG A 35 27.02 -8.01 -33.69
C ARG A 35 28.30 -8.67 -33.17
N GLY A 36 28.36 -10.00 -33.17
CA GLY A 36 29.55 -10.76 -32.79
C GLY A 36 30.73 -10.50 -33.72
N GLU A 37 30.49 -10.42 -35.02
CA GLU A 37 31.49 -10.08 -36.05
C GLU A 37 32.04 -8.66 -35.84
N TRP A 38 31.17 -7.65 -35.70
CA TRP A 38 31.59 -6.27 -35.40
C TRP A 38 32.41 -6.17 -34.10
N HIS A 39 32.06 -6.92 -33.05
CA HIS A 39 32.83 -6.91 -31.80
C HIS A 39 34.25 -7.45 -31.97
N LYS A 40 34.48 -8.37 -32.92
CA LYS A 40 35.79 -8.95 -33.24
C LYS A 40 36.62 -8.07 -34.16
N THR A 41 36.03 -7.56 -35.23
CA THR A 41 36.75 -6.87 -36.31
C THR A 41 36.85 -5.37 -36.10
N ARG A 42 35.85 -4.75 -35.47
CA ARG A 42 35.69 -3.29 -35.30
C ARG A 42 35.71 -2.47 -36.60
N TYR A 43 35.56 -3.09 -37.76
CA TYR A 43 35.56 -2.37 -39.04
C TYR A 43 34.29 -1.50 -39.23
N PRO A 44 34.41 -0.35 -39.92
CA PRO A 44 33.26 0.50 -40.24
C PRO A 44 32.17 -0.20 -41.09
N SER A 45 32.56 -1.09 -41.99
CA SER A 45 31.66 -1.91 -42.82
C SER A 45 30.72 -2.76 -41.97
N ASP A 46 31.24 -3.40 -40.93
CA ASP A 46 30.50 -4.34 -40.10
C ASP A 46 29.57 -3.58 -39.15
N LYS A 47 29.97 -2.39 -38.71
CA LYS A 47 29.10 -1.46 -37.98
C LYS A 47 27.92 -0.99 -38.83
N PHE A 48 28.15 -0.70 -40.11
CA PHE A 48 27.09 -0.35 -41.05
C PHE A 48 26.10 -1.52 -41.25
N GLN A 49 26.60 -2.73 -41.44
CA GLN A 49 25.76 -3.95 -41.53
C GLN A 49 24.95 -4.18 -40.25
N LEU A 50 25.55 -4.01 -39.07
CA LEU A 50 24.83 -4.12 -37.79
C LEU A 50 23.70 -3.09 -37.66
N ASN A 51 23.96 -1.85 -38.05
CA ASN A 51 22.95 -0.78 -38.02
C ASN A 51 21.79 -1.10 -38.97
N ARG A 52 22.09 -1.59 -40.19
CA ARG A 52 21.09 -2.01 -41.17
C ARG A 52 20.23 -3.17 -40.64
N ALA A 53 20.85 -4.25 -40.16
CA ALA A 53 20.14 -5.39 -39.58
C ALA A 53 19.32 -5.02 -38.33
N THR A 54 19.81 -4.05 -37.54
CA THR A 54 19.07 -3.53 -36.37
C THR A 54 17.85 -2.72 -36.79
N LYS A 55 17.96 -1.88 -37.83
CA LYS A 55 16.84 -1.12 -38.38
C LYS A 55 15.79 -2.06 -38.97
N GLU A 56 16.21 -3.01 -39.80
CA GLU A 56 15.33 -4.01 -40.41
C GLU A 56 14.57 -4.82 -39.35
N LEU A 57 15.27 -5.29 -38.30
CA LEU A 57 14.62 -6.00 -37.19
C LEU A 57 13.60 -5.13 -36.45
N LYS A 58 13.90 -3.85 -36.22
CA LYS A 58 12.96 -2.91 -35.58
C LYS A 58 11.71 -2.74 -36.44
N ASP A 59 11.86 -2.58 -37.74
CA ASP A 59 10.76 -2.38 -38.68
C ASP A 59 9.85 -3.62 -38.73
N ILE A 60 10.44 -4.83 -38.81
CA ILE A 60 9.68 -6.10 -38.82
C ILE A 60 8.94 -6.31 -37.49
N ILE A 61 9.59 -6.03 -36.34
CA ILE A 61 8.93 -6.15 -35.03
C ILE A 61 7.76 -5.16 -34.93
N LYS A 62 7.96 -3.91 -35.36
CA LYS A 62 6.92 -2.88 -35.35
C LYS A 62 5.73 -3.28 -36.21
N GLU A 63 5.96 -3.78 -37.41
CA GLU A 63 4.92 -4.25 -38.32
C GLU A 63 4.14 -5.43 -37.72
N HIS A 64 4.84 -6.39 -37.12
CA HIS A 64 4.20 -7.52 -36.44
C HIS A 64 3.38 -7.07 -35.23
N GLU A 65 3.90 -6.17 -34.39
CA GLU A 65 3.17 -5.62 -33.25
C GLU A 65 1.92 -4.86 -33.70
N ASN A 66 2.01 -4.04 -34.74
CA ASN A 66 0.87 -3.36 -35.34
C ASN A 66 -0.20 -4.34 -35.82
N ARG A 67 0.21 -5.40 -36.55
CA ARG A 67 -0.72 -6.43 -37.03
C ARG A 67 -1.41 -7.18 -35.89
N CYS A 68 -0.66 -7.54 -34.84
CA CYS A 68 -1.24 -8.17 -33.65
C CYS A 68 -2.25 -7.25 -32.96
N VAL A 69 -1.95 -5.94 -32.85
CA VAL A 69 -2.87 -4.96 -32.29
C VAL A 69 -4.12 -4.83 -33.16
N GLN A 70 -3.97 -4.69 -34.47
CA GLN A 70 -5.11 -4.59 -35.41
C GLN A 70 -6.00 -5.83 -35.36
N SER A 71 -5.39 -7.03 -35.38
CA SER A 71 -6.11 -8.29 -35.24
C SER A 71 -6.84 -8.35 -33.89
N HIS A 72 -6.17 -7.96 -32.81
CA HIS A 72 -6.79 -7.93 -31.48
C HIS A 72 -7.98 -6.96 -31.44
N LEU A 73 -7.83 -5.74 -31.97
CA LEU A 73 -8.90 -4.73 -32.01
C LEU A 73 -10.09 -5.21 -32.85
N SER A 74 -9.84 -5.86 -33.99
CA SER A 74 -10.91 -6.38 -34.85
C SER A 74 -11.74 -7.52 -34.22
N GLN A 75 -11.17 -8.20 -33.22
CA GLN A 75 -11.83 -9.29 -32.48
C GLN A 75 -12.59 -8.81 -31.22
N LEU A 76 -12.55 -7.51 -30.90
CA LEU A 76 -13.22 -6.98 -29.71
C LEU A 76 -14.73 -6.89 -29.94
N THR A 77 -15.50 -7.36 -28.96
CA THR A 77 -16.97 -7.29 -28.98
C THR A 77 -17.52 -6.90 -27.61
N SER A 78 -18.72 -6.33 -27.59
CA SER A 78 -19.44 -5.90 -26.37
C SER A 78 -20.23 -7.03 -25.70
N GLN A 79 -20.22 -8.23 -26.27
CA GLN A 79 -21.05 -9.36 -25.85
C GLN A 79 -20.53 -10.02 -24.56
N LYS A 80 -21.46 -10.64 -23.82
CA LYS A 80 -21.17 -11.38 -22.58
C LYS A 80 -20.34 -12.64 -22.85
N ASP A 81 -20.51 -13.26 -24.02
CA ASP A 81 -19.86 -14.52 -24.42
C ASP A 81 -18.36 -14.35 -24.68
N THR A 82 -17.92 -13.16 -25.13
CA THR A 82 -16.50 -12.79 -25.22
C THR A 82 -15.97 -12.16 -23.92
N ASN A 83 -16.75 -12.25 -22.84
CA ASN A 83 -16.42 -11.76 -21.51
C ASN A 83 -16.13 -10.25 -21.50
N TYR A 84 -16.94 -9.48 -22.23
CA TYR A 84 -16.83 -8.04 -22.40
C TYR A 84 -15.41 -7.62 -22.83
N SER A 85 -14.88 -8.28 -23.85
CA SER A 85 -13.51 -8.09 -24.35
C SER A 85 -13.22 -6.63 -24.72
N LEU A 86 -14.19 -5.96 -25.33
CA LEU A 86 -14.12 -4.53 -25.65
C LEU A 86 -13.96 -3.69 -24.38
N TRP A 87 -14.83 -3.81 -23.38
CA TRP A 87 -14.74 -3.05 -22.13
C TRP A 87 -13.40 -3.28 -21.41
N ARG A 88 -12.89 -4.51 -21.41
CA ARG A 88 -11.57 -4.82 -20.81
C ARG A 88 -10.43 -4.19 -21.58
N ALA A 89 -10.47 -4.24 -22.91
CA ALA A 89 -9.49 -3.58 -23.75
C ALA A 89 -9.52 -2.05 -23.52
N THR A 90 -10.70 -1.43 -23.53
CA THR A 90 -10.87 0.00 -23.25
C THR A 90 -10.40 0.39 -21.85
N LYS A 91 -10.64 -0.46 -20.84
CA LYS A 91 -10.15 -0.26 -19.47
C LYS A 91 -8.62 -0.34 -19.37
N ASN A 92 -8.00 -1.16 -20.21
CA ASN A 92 -6.54 -1.35 -20.25
C ASN A 92 -5.83 -0.33 -21.17
N LEU A 93 -6.55 0.28 -22.11
CA LEU A 93 -6.07 1.46 -22.82
C LEU A 93 -5.84 2.57 -21.78
N LYS A 94 -4.72 3.29 -21.91
CA LYS A 94 -4.32 4.29 -20.92
C LYS A 94 -5.46 5.29 -20.75
N GLN A 95 -5.98 5.37 -19.53
CA GLN A 95 -6.86 6.46 -19.14
C GLN A 95 -6.14 7.79 -19.40
N PRO A 96 -6.86 8.87 -19.79
CA PRO A 96 -6.26 10.19 -19.82
C PRO A 96 -5.57 10.46 -18.48
N LYS A 97 -4.37 11.01 -18.51
CA LYS A 97 -3.69 11.38 -17.27
C LYS A 97 -4.47 12.52 -16.66
N ASP A 98 -5.12 12.26 -15.53
CA ASP A 98 -5.71 13.32 -14.72
C ASP A 98 -4.57 14.18 -14.18
N HIS A 99 -4.45 15.39 -14.73
CA HIS A 99 -3.50 16.37 -14.23
C HIS A 99 -4.11 17.08 -13.03
N ILE A 100 -3.36 17.15 -11.92
CA ILE A 100 -3.74 17.97 -10.77
C ILE A 100 -3.76 19.43 -11.24
N PRO A 101 -4.91 20.12 -11.25
CA PRO A 101 -4.98 21.50 -11.68
C PRO A 101 -4.22 22.41 -10.70
N PRO A 102 -4.06 23.70 -11.02
CA PRO A 102 -3.56 24.67 -10.05
C PRO A 102 -4.36 24.59 -8.75
N LEU A 103 -3.67 24.61 -7.61
CA LEU A 103 -4.33 24.54 -6.30
C LEU A 103 -4.53 25.94 -5.73
N ARG A 104 -5.62 26.13 -4.98
CA ARG A 104 -5.88 27.40 -4.29
C ARG A 104 -5.11 27.42 -2.96
N LYS A 105 -4.20 28.39 -2.82
CA LYS A 105 -3.47 28.64 -1.58
C LYS A 105 -4.36 29.35 -0.55
N LEU A 106 -3.89 29.42 0.69
CA LEU A 106 -4.58 30.10 1.81
C LEU A 106 -4.78 31.61 1.56
N ASP A 107 -3.83 32.24 0.88
CA ASP A 107 -3.86 33.65 0.45
C ASP A 107 -4.78 33.90 -0.76
N ARG A 108 -5.54 32.89 -1.20
CA ARG A 108 -6.37 32.87 -2.42
C ARG A 108 -5.60 32.95 -3.74
N SER A 109 -4.26 32.95 -3.71
CA SER A 109 -3.45 32.83 -4.92
C SER A 109 -3.43 31.39 -5.45
N TRP A 110 -2.95 31.22 -6.68
CA TRP A 110 -2.90 29.91 -7.34
C TRP A 110 -1.49 29.32 -7.26
N ALA A 111 -1.39 28.09 -6.77
CA ALA A 111 -0.20 27.25 -6.83
C ALA A 111 -0.16 26.51 -8.17
N ARG A 112 0.74 26.93 -9.07
CA ARG A 112 0.81 26.36 -10.44
C ARG A 112 1.93 25.35 -10.59
N THR A 113 3.09 25.64 -10.02
CA THR A 113 4.26 24.75 -10.06
C THR A 113 4.12 23.61 -9.06
N ASP A 114 4.77 22.48 -9.32
CA ASP A 114 4.72 21.32 -8.41
C ASP A 114 5.30 21.64 -7.03
N VAL A 115 6.30 22.52 -6.97
CA VAL A 115 6.88 23.02 -5.71
C VAL A 115 5.83 23.82 -4.93
N GLU A 116 5.16 24.79 -5.56
CA GLU A 116 4.11 25.56 -4.91
C GLU A 116 2.94 24.69 -4.43
N LYS A 117 2.53 23.71 -5.23
CA LYS A 117 1.48 22.75 -4.87
C LYS A 117 1.88 21.93 -3.65
N THR A 118 3.13 21.45 -3.62
CA THR A 118 3.67 20.68 -2.50
C THR A 118 3.71 21.52 -1.23
N THR A 119 4.14 22.79 -1.32
CA THR A 119 4.12 23.72 -0.19
C THR A 119 2.69 23.99 0.30
N ALA A 120 1.74 24.18 -0.61
CA ALA A 120 0.34 24.38 -0.25
C ALA A 120 -0.25 23.17 0.50
N PHE A 121 0.08 21.95 0.07
CA PHE A 121 -0.27 20.73 0.79
C PHE A 121 0.41 20.64 2.15
N ALA A 122 1.70 20.93 2.24
CA ALA A 122 2.46 20.86 3.49
C ALA A 122 1.86 21.78 4.57
N VAL A 123 1.59 23.05 4.22
CA VAL A 123 0.97 24.02 5.13
C VAL A 123 -0.45 23.59 5.54
N HIS A 124 -1.21 22.99 4.64
CA HIS A 124 -2.53 22.45 4.98
C HIS A 124 -2.44 21.28 5.96
N LEU A 125 -1.54 20.33 5.70
CA LEU A 125 -1.35 19.15 6.53
C LEU A 125 -0.85 19.51 7.92
N GLU A 126 0.09 20.45 8.04
CA GLU A 126 0.57 20.94 9.33
C GLU A 126 -0.58 21.43 10.23
N LYS A 127 -1.54 22.16 9.66
CA LYS A 127 -2.74 22.60 10.39
C LYS A 127 -3.67 21.45 10.77
N VAL A 128 -3.79 20.43 9.90
CA VAL A 128 -4.68 19.29 10.11
C VAL A 128 -4.15 18.33 11.18
N PHE A 129 -2.82 18.14 11.25
CA PHE A 129 -2.14 17.27 12.21
C PHE A 129 -2.00 17.89 13.61
N THR A 130 -2.79 18.91 13.93
CA THR A 130 -2.85 19.47 15.28
C THR A 130 -3.92 18.74 16.11
N PRO A 131 -3.59 18.26 17.31
CA PRO A 131 -4.59 17.67 18.20
C PRO A 131 -5.62 18.73 18.61
N LEU A 132 -6.86 18.31 18.81
CA LEU A 132 -7.89 19.18 19.36
C LEU A 132 -7.51 19.57 20.79
N SER A 133 -7.43 20.86 21.09
CA SER A 133 -7.31 21.36 22.47
C SER A 133 -8.58 21.03 23.24
N CYS A 134 -8.63 19.86 23.87
CA CYS A 134 -9.62 19.51 24.88
C CYS A 134 -8.86 19.42 26.20
N SER A 135 -8.50 20.58 26.73
CA SER A 135 -7.73 20.69 27.97
C SER A 135 -8.70 20.77 29.12
N ASP A 136 -8.98 19.62 29.73
CA ASP A 136 -9.31 19.57 31.15
C ASP A 136 -7.96 19.42 31.88
N PRO A 137 -7.37 20.51 32.39
CA PRO A 137 -5.97 20.52 32.83
C PRO A 137 -5.67 19.43 33.85
N ASP A 138 -6.61 19.18 34.75
CA ASP A 138 -6.48 18.21 35.84
C ASP A 138 -6.32 16.77 35.31
N LYS A 139 -7.01 16.42 34.20
CA LYS A 139 -6.89 15.07 33.60
C LYS A 139 -5.60 14.90 32.79
N ASP A 140 -5.12 15.97 32.18
CA ASP A 140 -3.89 15.95 31.41
C ASP A 140 -2.67 15.78 32.32
N ASP A 141 -2.69 16.41 33.51
CA ASP A 141 -1.66 16.26 34.53
C ASP A 141 -1.60 14.82 35.09
N ASP A 142 -2.74 14.20 35.39
CA ASP A 142 -2.80 12.79 35.81
C ASP A 142 -2.22 11.83 34.76
N ILE A 143 -2.53 12.07 33.48
CA ILE A 143 -2.00 11.28 32.37
C ILE A 143 -0.49 11.44 32.27
N ALA A 144 0.01 12.68 32.33
CA ALA A 144 1.43 12.97 32.29
C ALA A 144 2.18 12.28 33.46
N ASN A 145 1.63 12.39 34.67
CA ASN A 145 2.18 11.74 35.87
C ASN A 145 2.22 10.21 35.72
N TYR A 146 1.13 9.60 35.21
CA TYR A 146 1.11 8.17 34.95
C TYR A 146 2.12 7.74 33.88
N LEU A 147 2.32 8.54 32.82
CA LEU A 147 3.31 8.24 31.78
C LEU A 147 4.74 8.26 32.31
N GLN A 148 5.01 9.09 33.32
CA GLN A 148 6.31 9.18 34.02
C GLN A 148 6.50 8.10 35.09
N SER A 149 5.42 7.50 35.60
CA SER A 149 5.51 6.45 36.63
C SER A 149 6.41 5.26 36.22
N PRO A 150 7.04 4.57 37.19
CA PRO A 150 7.90 3.43 36.89
C PRO A 150 7.11 2.30 36.21
N ASN A 151 7.74 1.67 35.23
CA ASN A 151 7.12 0.61 34.45
C ASN A 151 7.21 -0.72 35.20
N GLN A 152 6.17 -1.55 35.09
CA GLN A 152 6.23 -2.89 35.65
C GLN A 152 7.14 -3.79 34.80
N LEU A 153 7.87 -4.68 35.48
CA LEU A 153 8.64 -5.75 34.83
C LEU A 153 7.72 -6.59 33.95
N CYS A 154 8.12 -6.79 32.71
CA CYS A 154 7.36 -7.57 31.74
C CYS A 154 8.32 -8.51 30.99
N PRO A 155 7.91 -9.76 30.71
CA PRO A 155 8.70 -10.65 29.88
C PRO A 155 9.01 -10.03 28.51
N PRO A 156 10.21 -10.28 27.94
CA PRO A 156 10.54 -9.77 26.62
C PRO A 156 9.63 -10.39 25.55
N LEU A 157 9.40 -9.66 24.46
CA LEU A 157 8.67 -10.23 23.32
C LEU A 157 9.38 -11.44 22.77
N LYS A 158 8.58 -12.42 22.35
CA LYS A 158 9.07 -13.60 21.64
C LYS A 158 9.92 -13.17 20.43
N ALA A 159 11.13 -13.73 20.34
CA ALA A 159 12.05 -13.49 19.24
C ALA A 159 11.41 -13.83 17.89
N VAL A 160 11.79 -13.05 16.89
CA VAL A 160 11.41 -13.21 15.48
C VAL A 160 12.16 -14.40 14.90
N SER A 161 11.44 -15.25 14.16
CA SER A 161 12.04 -16.40 13.46
C SER A 161 12.17 -16.17 11.95
N PRO A 162 13.14 -16.80 11.26
CA PRO A 162 13.24 -16.71 9.79
C PRO A 162 11.99 -17.23 9.06
N LYS A 163 11.31 -18.24 9.64
CA LYS A 163 10.06 -18.80 9.10
C LYS A 163 8.90 -17.82 9.19
N GLU A 164 8.82 -17.05 10.28
CA GLU A 164 7.85 -15.98 10.47
C GLU A 164 8.03 -14.90 9.40
N ILE A 165 9.26 -14.41 9.21
CA ILE A 165 9.57 -13.38 8.19
C ILE A 165 9.28 -13.88 6.78
N SER A 166 9.69 -15.11 6.46
CA SER A 166 9.39 -15.71 5.15
C SER A 166 7.89 -15.82 4.88
N ARG A 167 7.09 -16.07 5.92
CA ARG A 167 5.63 -16.14 5.81
C ARG A 167 5.04 -14.75 5.58
N GLU A 168 5.51 -13.75 6.31
CA GLU A 168 5.02 -12.38 6.17
C GLU A 168 5.42 -11.77 4.84
N ILE A 169 6.62 -12.03 4.31
CA ILE A 169 7.01 -11.59 2.97
C ILE A 169 6.06 -12.18 1.91
N LYS A 170 5.70 -13.46 2.03
CA LYS A 170 4.76 -14.12 1.10
C LYS A 170 3.32 -13.63 1.22
N SER A 171 2.92 -13.10 2.39
CA SER A 171 1.57 -12.56 2.60
C SER A 171 1.39 -11.18 1.95
N HIS A 172 2.50 -10.48 1.63
CA HIS A 172 2.45 -9.18 0.99
C HIS A 172 2.03 -9.27 -0.47
N SER A 173 1.16 -8.36 -0.89
CA SER A 173 0.72 -8.26 -2.28
C SER A 173 1.83 -7.68 -3.17
N PRO A 174 2.13 -8.29 -4.33
CA PRO A 174 3.26 -7.94 -5.20
C PRO A 174 3.19 -6.52 -5.79
N ASN A 175 2.00 -5.93 -5.86
CA ASN A 175 1.74 -4.67 -6.58
C ASN A 175 1.63 -3.45 -5.65
N LYS A 176 2.18 -3.52 -4.44
CA LYS A 176 2.19 -2.36 -3.53
C LYS A 176 3.28 -1.36 -3.95
N ALA A 177 2.94 -0.08 -3.89
CA ALA A 177 3.90 0.99 -4.09
C ALA A 177 5.01 0.93 -3.01
N PRO A 178 6.29 1.09 -3.39
CA PRO A 178 7.39 1.16 -2.44
C PRO A 178 7.35 2.47 -1.65
N GLY A 179 8.11 2.52 -0.55
CA GLY A 179 8.36 3.77 0.17
C GLY A 179 9.44 4.61 -0.53
N TYR A 180 9.97 5.60 0.17
CA TYR A 180 11.06 6.44 -0.33
C TYR A 180 12.35 5.64 -0.66
N ASP A 181 12.51 4.47 -0.04
CA ASP A 181 13.64 3.55 -0.22
C ASP A 181 13.57 2.75 -1.54
N LEU A 182 12.46 2.87 -2.27
CA LEU A 182 12.20 2.17 -3.53
C LEU A 182 12.25 0.63 -3.42
N LEU A 183 12.20 0.09 -2.20
CA LEU A 183 12.19 -1.35 -1.96
C LEU A 183 10.77 -1.89 -2.14
N ASP A 184 10.56 -2.65 -3.20
CA ASP A 184 9.28 -3.26 -3.49
C ASP A 184 9.15 -4.68 -2.91
N SER A 185 7.92 -5.20 -2.93
CA SER A 185 7.63 -6.54 -2.42
C SER A 185 8.21 -7.67 -3.28
N VAL A 186 8.49 -7.39 -4.56
CA VAL A 186 9.13 -8.35 -5.46
C VAL A 186 10.57 -8.58 -5.04
N LEU A 187 11.30 -7.51 -4.70
CA LEU A 187 12.66 -7.59 -4.19
C LEU A 187 12.71 -8.41 -2.89
N LEU A 188 11.84 -8.10 -1.92
CA LEU A 188 11.78 -8.86 -0.66
C LEU A 188 11.46 -10.34 -0.89
N SER A 189 10.57 -10.64 -1.83
CA SER A 189 10.20 -12.02 -2.17
C SER A 189 11.35 -12.82 -2.79
N ASN A 190 12.33 -12.14 -3.39
CA ASN A 190 13.51 -12.74 -4.00
C ASN A 190 14.76 -12.67 -3.10
N LEU A 191 14.62 -12.26 -1.84
CA LEU A 191 15.74 -12.20 -0.92
C LEU A 191 16.36 -13.60 -0.71
N PRO A 192 17.70 -13.72 -0.76
CA PRO A 192 18.38 -14.96 -0.39
C PRO A 192 18.21 -15.23 1.10
N ARG A 193 18.47 -16.49 1.50
CA ARG A 193 18.38 -16.91 2.92
C ARG A 193 19.24 -16.03 3.85
N SER A 194 20.42 -15.61 3.41
CA SER A 194 21.29 -14.68 4.15
C SER A 194 20.60 -13.34 4.42
N GLY A 195 19.88 -12.78 3.45
CA GLY A 195 19.11 -11.55 3.61
C GLY A 195 17.96 -11.69 4.61
N ILE A 196 17.26 -12.83 4.60
CA ILE A 196 16.22 -13.12 5.59
C ILE A 196 16.81 -13.21 7.00
N ILE A 197 17.96 -13.86 7.16
CA ILE A 197 18.66 -13.94 8.45
C ILE A 197 19.07 -12.53 8.93
N TYR A 198 19.57 -11.68 8.03
CA TYR A 198 19.91 -10.30 8.36
C TYR A 198 18.70 -9.50 8.88
N LEU A 199 17.54 -9.61 8.20
CA LEU A 199 16.30 -8.97 8.66
C LEU A 199 15.87 -9.48 10.04
N VAL A 200 16.00 -10.78 10.31
CA VAL A 200 15.70 -11.36 11.63
C VAL A 200 16.60 -10.79 12.71
N THR A 201 17.91 -10.70 12.45
CA THR A 201 18.88 -10.11 13.40
C THR A 201 18.56 -8.65 13.66
N LEU A 202 18.19 -7.90 12.60
CA LEU A 202 17.81 -6.50 12.70
C LEU A 202 16.55 -6.33 13.56
N PHE A 203 15.49 -7.09 13.28
CA PHE A 203 14.23 -7.01 14.03
C PHE A 203 14.38 -7.46 15.49
N ASN A 204 15.14 -8.51 15.75
CA ASN A 204 15.42 -8.96 17.11
C ASN A 204 16.26 -7.94 17.88
N SER A 205 17.15 -7.22 17.21
CA SER A 205 17.91 -6.12 17.82
C SER A 205 17.00 -4.93 18.14
N SER A 206 16.11 -4.53 17.21
CA SER A 206 15.09 -3.51 17.46
C SER A 206 14.17 -3.87 18.63
N ILE A 207 13.77 -5.15 18.73
CA ILE A 207 12.98 -5.65 19.86
C ILE A 207 13.80 -5.56 21.14
N ARG A 208 15.02 -6.11 21.18
CA ARG A 208 15.86 -6.09 22.39
C ARG A 208 16.13 -4.67 22.90
N LEU A 209 16.35 -3.73 21.99
CA LEU A 209 16.60 -2.32 22.31
C LEU A 209 15.32 -1.50 22.54
N SER A 210 14.14 -2.09 22.34
CA SER A 210 12.84 -1.40 22.38
C SER A 210 12.81 -0.12 21.51
N HIS A 211 13.43 -0.18 20.34
CA HIS A 211 13.66 0.97 19.48
C HIS A 211 13.18 0.72 18.05
N TYR A 212 12.32 1.62 17.55
CA TYR A 212 11.89 1.66 16.17
C TYR A 212 12.81 2.60 15.34
N PRO A 213 13.56 2.08 14.36
CA PRO A 213 14.48 2.88 13.53
C PRO A 213 13.82 4.09 12.86
N GLY A 214 14.43 5.27 13.01
CA GLY A 214 13.93 6.52 12.43
C GLY A 214 13.78 6.47 10.90
N GLN A 215 14.65 5.75 10.20
CA GLN A 215 14.54 5.57 8.74
C GLN A 215 13.21 4.92 8.32
N TRP A 216 12.66 4.03 9.15
CA TRP A 216 11.40 3.37 8.84
C TRP A 216 10.18 4.28 9.05
N LYS A 217 10.36 5.44 9.70
CA LYS A 217 9.30 6.43 9.93
C LYS A 217 9.15 7.43 8.78
N ILE A 218 10.17 7.55 7.92
CA ILE A 218 10.15 8.51 6.82
C ILE A 218 9.11 8.04 5.81
N ALA A 219 8.00 8.77 5.69
CA ALA A 219 6.93 8.47 4.76
C ALA A 219 7.00 9.39 3.53
N GLN A 220 6.84 8.80 2.35
CA GLN A 220 6.51 9.59 1.15
C GLN A 220 5.00 9.83 1.12
N VAL A 221 4.58 11.08 1.27
CA VAL A 221 3.15 11.44 1.27
C VAL A 221 2.66 11.68 -0.15
N VAL A 222 1.62 10.96 -0.55
CA VAL A 222 0.95 11.11 -1.85
C VAL A 222 -0.46 11.64 -1.63
N MET A 223 -0.83 12.72 -2.31
CA MET A 223 -2.16 13.32 -2.22
C MET A 223 -3.10 12.69 -3.23
N ILE A 224 -4.20 12.08 -2.76
CA ILE A 224 -5.23 11.47 -3.61
C ILE A 224 -6.53 12.26 -3.53
N LEU A 225 -7.06 12.67 -4.68
CA LEU A 225 -8.32 13.41 -4.76
C LEU A 225 -9.48 12.54 -4.27
N LYS A 226 -10.33 13.11 -3.40
CA LYS A 226 -11.58 12.48 -2.97
C LYS A 226 -12.56 12.43 -4.16
N PRO A 227 -13.24 11.29 -4.39
CA PRO A 227 -14.23 11.19 -5.47
C PRO A 227 -15.30 12.31 -5.37
N GLY A 228 -15.55 12.98 -6.48
CA GLY A 228 -16.59 14.03 -6.58
C GLY A 228 -16.28 15.35 -5.84
N LYS A 229 -15.03 15.57 -5.41
CA LYS A 229 -14.60 16.83 -4.79
C LYS A 229 -13.84 17.73 -5.78
N GLN A 230 -13.84 19.04 -5.51
CA GLN A 230 -13.22 20.05 -6.37
C GLN A 230 -11.68 19.87 -6.38
N PRO A 231 -11.06 19.60 -7.54
CA PRO A 231 -9.62 19.35 -7.63
C PRO A 231 -8.73 20.55 -7.27
N GLU A 232 -9.26 21.77 -7.29
CA GLU A 232 -8.54 23.01 -7.00
C GLU A 232 -8.34 23.24 -5.49
N GLU A 233 -9.14 22.59 -4.65
CA GLU A 233 -9.09 22.76 -3.20
C GLU A 233 -8.15 21.75 -2.54
N VAL A 234 -7.23 22.24 -1.73
CA VAL A 234 -6.23 21.41 -1.00
C VAL A 234 -6.91 20.40 -0.05
N SER A 235 -8.03 20.79 0.56
CA SER A 235 -8.84 19.95 1.47
C SER A 235 -9.58 18.80 0.77
N SER A 236 -9.71 18.85 -0.56
CA SER A 236 -10.32 17.80 -1.37
C SER A 236 -9.43 16.56 -1.49
N TYR A 237 -8.17 16.65 -1.11
CA TYR A 237 -7.24 15.52 -1.18
C TYR A 237 -7.14 14.79 0.16
N ARG A 238 -6.74 13.52 0.11
CA ARG A 238 -6.36 12.70 1.27
C ARG A 238 -4.87 12.41 1.20
N PRO A 239 -4.10 12.64 2.27
CA PRO A 239 -2.73 12.18 2.32
C PRO A 239 -2.71 10.64 2.45
N ILE A 240 -1.84 9.99 1.68
CA ILE A 240 -1.49 8.59 1.85
C ILE A 240 0.01 8.50 2.10
N SER A 241 0.37 7.98 3.26
CA SER A 241 1.76 7.78 3.68
C SER A 241 2.31 6.46 3.14
N LEU A 242 3.28 6.54 2.24
CA LEU A 242 4.03 5.38 1.74
C LEU A 242 5.28 5.17 2.60
N LEU A 243 5.16 4.29 3.60
CA LEU A 243 6.27 3.89 4.48
C LEU A 243 7.17 2.83 3.82
N PRO A 244 8.46 2.77 4.21
CA PRO A 244 9.40 1.70 3.85
C PRO A 244 8.83 0.31 4.08
N LEU A 245 9.10 -0.60 3.15
CA LEU A 245 8.52 -1.94 3.21
C LEU A 245 9.06 -2.77 4.39
N VAL A 246 10.34 -2.58 4.73
CA VAL A 246 10.97 -3.25 5.88
C VAL A 246 10.33 -2.80 7.20
N GLY A 247 10.04 -1.50 7.34
CA GLY A 247 9.30 -0.95 8.48
C GLY A 247 7.92 -1.56 8.63
N LYS A 248 7.13 -1.60 7.54
CA LYS A 248 5.81 -2.24 7.50
C LYS A 248 5.87 -3.74 7.86
N LEU A 249 6.92 -4.44 7.44
CA LEU A 249 7.14 -5.84 7.79
C LEU A 249 7.37 -6.00 9.30
N PHE A 250 8.16 -5.12 9.90
CA PHE A 250 8.37 -5.10 11.35
C PHE A 250 7.09 -4.73 12.11
N GLU A 251 6.35 -3.72 11.67
CA GLU A 251 5.05 -3.35 12.25
C GLU A 251 4.07 -4.52 12.24
N LYS A 252 4.03 -5.30 11.14
CA LYS A 252 3.18 -6.47 11.03
C LYS A 252 3.56 -7.55 12.05
N VAL A 253 4.85 -7.76 12.25
CA VAL A 253 5.43 -8.68 13.24
C VAL A 253 5.08 -8.26 14.66
N ILE A 254 5.11 -6.96 14.97
CA ILE A 254 4.68 -6.41 16.27
C ILE A 254 3.16 -6.50 16.45
N LEU A 255 2.38 -6.13 15.44
CA LEU A 255 0.91 -6.22 15.44
C LEU A 255 0.44 -7.64 15.72
N ASN A 256 1.05 -8.65 15.09
CA ASN A 256 0.72 -10.04 15.33
C ASN A 256 0.95 -10.46 16.80
N ARG A 257 1.97 -9.91 17.46
CA ARG A 257 2.22 -10.12 18.90
C ARG A 257 1.18 -9.38 19.75
N MET A 258 0.82 -8.15 19.39
CA MET A 258 -0.20 -7.34 20.08
C MET A 258 -1.62 -7.92 19.96
N GLN A 259 -1.93 -8.63 18.87
CA GLN A 259 -3.29 -9.06 18.55
C GLN A 259 -3.95 -9.89 19.66
N SER A 260 -3.18 -10.73 20.35
CA SER A 260 -3.69 -11.55 21.45
C SER A 260 -4.19 -10.69 22.62
N HIS A 261 -3.43 -9.67 23.01
CA HIS A 261 -3.79 -8.71 24.04
C HIS A 261 -4.96 -7.83 23.60
N LEU A 262 -4.91 -7.30 22.38
CA LEU A 262 -5.96 -6.43 21.84
C LEU A 262 -7.31 -7.15 21.76
N ASN A 263 -7.33 -8.44 21.43
CA ASN A 263 -8.57 -9.21 21.37
C ASN A 263 -9.26 -9.39 22.72
N ALA A 264 -8.50 -9.36 23.84
CA ALA A 264 -9.05 -9.45 25.18
C ALA A 264 -9.62 -8.10 25.67
N ILE A 265 -9.12 -6.99 25.14
CA ILE A 265 -9.46 -5.62 25.57
C ILE A 265 -10.56 -5.01 24.70
N LEU A 266 -10.52 -5.25 23.39
CA LEU A 266 -11.42 -4.61 22.44
C LEU A 266 -12.84 -5.21 22.49
N PRO A 267 -13.89 -4.37 22.51
CA PRO A 267 -15.27 -4.85 22.56
C PRO A 267 -15.62 -5.78 21.39
N GLY A 268 -16.45 -6.79 21.66
CA GLY A 268 -16.92 -7.75 20.65
C GLY A 268 -17.72 -7.10 19.51
N HIS A 269 -18.27 -5.90 19.73
CA HIS A 269 -19.02 -5.14 18.73
C HIS A 269 -18.15 -4.17 17.91
N GLN A 270 -16.83 -4.15 18.09
CA GLN A 270 -15.91 -3.41 17.23
C GLN A 270 -15.53 -4.28 16.03
N PHE A 271 -15.99 -3.93 14.82
CA PHE A 271 -15.72 -4.72 13.61
C PHE A 271 -14.60 -4.13 12.75
N GLY A 272 -14.40 -2.81 12.80
CA GLY A 272 -13.37 -2.13 12.03
C GLY A 272 -11.96 -2.61 12.40
N PHE A 273 -11.15 -2.88 11.37
CA PHE A 273 -9.75 -3.30 11.47
C PHE A 273 -9.51 -4.58 12.30
N ARG A 274 -10.53 -5.42 12.49
CA ARG A 274 -10.39 -6.73 13.16
C ARG A 274 -10.33 -7.88 12.17
N PRO A 275 -9.48 -8.90 12.42
CA PRO A 275 -9.47 -10.09 11.58
C PRO A 275 -10.80 -10.83 11.70
N ARG A 276 -11.37 -11.26 10.56
CA ARG A 276 -12.64 -12.01 10.46
C ARG A 276 -13.90 -11.22 10.82
N ASN A 277 -13.83 -9.89 10.89
CA ASN A 277 -14.99 -9.03 11.03
C ASN A 277 -15.06 -8.10 9.81
N GLY A 278 -16.17 -8.15 9.08
CA GLY A 278 -16.44 -7.28 7.94
C GLY A 278 -17.55 -6.28 8.21
N THR A 279 -17.81 -5.44 7.22
CA THR A 279 -18.91 -4.46 7.25
C THR A 279 -20.27 -5.14 7.14
N ILE A 280 -20.33 -6.29 6.45
CA ILE A 280 -21.58 -7.04 6.22
C ILE A 280 -22.10 -7.59 7.54
N GLU A 281 -21.24 -8.18 8.37
CA GLU A 281 -21.62 -8.73 9.66
C GLU A 281 -22.10 -7.63 10.63
N GLN A 282 -21.49 -6.44 10.56
CA GLN A 282 -21.94 -5.30 11.37
C GLN A 282 -23.30 -4.76 10.90
N VAL A 283 -23.55 -4.73 9.59
CA VAL A 283 -24.87 -4.37 9.04
C VAL A 283 -25.92 -5.39 9.46
N HIS A 284 -25.62 -6.69 9.34
CA HIS A 284 -26.51 -7.77 9.77
C HIS A 284 -26.87 -7.64 11.26
N ARG A 285 -25.87 -7.41 12.13
CA ARG A 285 -26.10 -7.17 13.56
C ARG A 285 -27.04 -5.99 13.80
N LEU A 286 -26.86 -4.89 13.07
CA LEU A 286 -27.71 -3.71 13.19
C LEU A 286 -29.15 -4.01 12.73
N THR A 287 -29.31 -4.68 11.58
CA THR A 287 -30.63 -5.05 11.06
C THR A 287 -31.36 -6.04 11.97
N ASP A 288 -30.65 -7.00 12.55
CA ASP A 288 -31.21 -7.95 13.53
C ASP A 288 -31.69 -7.21 14.78
N THR A 289 -30.89 -6.26 15.28
CA THR A 289 -31.25 -5.46 16.45
C THR A 289 -32.53 -4.66 16.17
N ILE A 290 -32.62 -4.03 15.00
CA ILE A 290 -33.81 -3.28 14.57
C ILE A 290 -35.01 -4.23 14.47
N GLY A 291 -34.87 -5.36 13.78
CA GLY A 291 -35.93 -6.36 13.62
C GLY A 291 -36.47 -6.85 14.96
N TYR A 292 -35.58 -7.32 15.84
CA TYR A 292 -35.94 -7.80 17.17
C TYR A 292 -36.66 -6.74 18.02
N THR A 293 -36.21 -5.47 17.97
CA THR A 293 -36.89 -4.40 18.72
C THR A 293 -38.30 -4.10 18.21
N LEU A 294 -38.48 -4.10 16.88
CA LEU A 294 -39.77 -3.87 16.24
C LEU A 294 -40.76 -5.03 16.50
N GLU A 295 -40.29 -6.28 16.45
CA GLU A 295 -41.09 -7.47 16.80
C GLU A 295 -41.60 -7.40 18.25
N ASN A 296 -40.80 -6.87 19.16
CA ASN A 296 -41.16 -6.66 20.56
C ASN A 296 -42.00 -5.39 20.79
N LYS A 297 -42.49 -4.73 19.73
CA LYS A 297 -43.29 -3.48 19.78
C LYS A 297 -42.58 -2.35 20.55
N LYS A 298 -41.24 -2.32 20.52
CA LYS A 298 -40.42 -1.26 21.12
C LYS A 298 -39.95 -0.28 20.05
N TYR A 299 -39.60 0.92 20.48
CA TYR A 299 -38.97 1.93 19.62
C TYR A 299 -37.47 1.66 19.50
N CYS A 300 -36.93 1.81 18.29
CA CYS A 300 -35.50 1.69 18.01
C CYS A 300 -34.96 2.99 17.44
N SER A 301 -34.20 3.72 18.24
CA SER A 301 -33.49 4.93 17.82
C SER A 301 -32.02 4.61 17.55
N ALA A 302 -31.47 5.16 16.46
CA ALA A 302 -30.06 4.99 16.10
C ALA A 302 -29.34 6.35 16.09
N VAL A 303 -28.15 6.39 16.66
CA VAL A 303 -27.25 7.57 16.64
C VAL A 303 -25.99 7.18 15.88
N PHE A 304 -25.70 7.91 14.80
CA PHE A 304 -24.50 7.70 13.99
C PHE A 304 -23.46 8.76 14.32
N LEU A 305 -22.34 8.32 14.89
CA LEU A 305 -21.21 9.19 15.22
C LEU A 305 -20.12 9.04 14.16
N TYR A 306 -19.62 10.16 13.66
CA TYR A 306 -18.51 10.21 12.71
C TYR A 306 -17.40 11.09 13.25
N ILE A 307 -16.20 10.53 13.38
CA ILE A 307 -15.00 11.26 13.80
C ILE A 307 -14.33 11.83 12.54
N SER A 308 -14.27 13.16 12.45
CA SER A 308 -13.54 13.82 11.37
C SER A 308 -12.04 13.65 11.56
N GLN A 309 -11.33 13.25 10.49
CA GLN A 309 -9.85 13.18 10.47
C GLN A 309 -9.25 12.34 11.63
N ALA A 310 -9.85 11.18 11.91
CA ALA A 310 -9.56 10.38 13.09
C ALA A 310 -8.08 9.96 13.23
N PHE A 311 -7.36 9.72 12.13
CA PHE A 311 -5.92 9.38 12.17
C PHE A 311 -5.01 10.61 12.27
N ASP A 312 -5.46 11.76 11.76
CA ASP A 312 -4.64 12.96 11.70
C ASP A 312 -4.68 13.72 13.04
N ARG A 313 -5.74 13.54 13.83
CA ARG A 313 -5.97 14.27 15.10
C ARG A 313 -5.84 13.40 16.34
N VAL A 314 -5.02 12.35 16.28
CA VAL A 314 -4.84 11.43 17.41
C VAL A 314 -4.15 12.16 18.56
N TRP A 315 -4.74 12.09 19.76
CA TRP A 315 -4.09 12.55 20.97
C TRP A 315 -3.05 11.54 21.43
N HIS A 316 -1.78 11.83 21.14
CA HIS A 316 -0.66 10.90 21.34
C HIS A 316 -0.47 10.52 22.82
N ASP A 317 -0.54 11.49 23.75
CA ASP A 317 -0.36 11.19 25.19
C ASP A 317 -1.48 10.28 25.72
N GLY A 318 -2.73 10.56 25.35
CA GLY A 318 -3.86 9.70 25.70
C GLY A 318 -3.76 8.30 25.08
N LEU A 319 -3.22 8.17 23.86
CA LEU A 319 -2.96 6.88 23.24
C LEU A 319 -1.84 6.11 23.97
N LEU A 320 -0.73 6.78 24.29
CA LEU A 320 0.38 6.20 25.03
C LEU A 320 -0.03 5.78 26.44
N PHE A 321 -0.89 6.56 27.10
CA PHE A 321 -1.47 6.23 28.40
C PHE A 321 -2.27 4.92 28.34
N LYS A 322 -3.15 4.78 27.34
CA LYS A 322 -3.92 3.55 27.12
C LYS A 322 -3.02 2.36 26.84
N ILE A 323 -1.97 2.53 26.02
CA ILE A 323 -1.00 1.47 25.72
C ILE A 323 -0.26 1.05 27.00
N LYS A 324 0.28 2.00 27.77
CA LYS A 324 1.01 1.71 29.01
C LYS A 324 0.12 1.02 30.05
N LYS A 325 -1.16 1.43 30.15
CA LYS A 325 -2.12 0.88 31.12
C LYS A 325 -2.65 -0.50 30.74
N GLN A 326 -2.88 -0.77 29.45
CA GLN A 326 -3.63 -1.96 29.01
C GLN A 326 -2.77 -3.03 28.32
N LEU A 327 -1.60 -2.67 27.81
CA LEU A 327 -0.71 -3.59 27.10
C LEU A 327 0.59 -3.83 27.87
N PRO A 328 1.29 -4.93 27.60
CA PRO A 328 2.66 -5.14 28.08
C PRO A 328 3.54 -3.91 27.85
N HIS A 329 4.25 -3.47 28.91
CA HIS A 329 5.07 -2.25 28.92
C HIS A 329 6.10 -2.17 27.78
N PHE A 330 6.54 -3.32 27.26
CA PHE A 330 7.39 -3.37 26.09
C PHE A 330 6.81 -2.60 24.88
N PHE A 331 5.51 -2.74 24.61
CA PHE A 331 4.88 -2.06 23.48
C PHE A 331 4.88 -0.54 23.66
N TYR A 332 4.77 -0.06 24.90
CA TYR A 332 4.88 1.36 25.20
C TYR A 332 6.26 1.91 24.81
N PHE A 333 7.37 1.24 25.15
CA PHE A 333 8.70 1.72 24.77
C PHE A 333 8.92 1.73 23.25
N LEU A 334 8.51 0.65 22.59
CA LEU A 334 8.66 0.53 21.14
C LEU A 334 7.80 1.57 20.38
N LEU A 335 6.61 1.89 20.89
CA LEU A 335 5.68 2.86 20.29
C LEU A 335 5.87 4.28 20.82
N LYS A 336 6.61 4.51 21.91
CA LYS A 336 7.00 5.86 22.35
C LYS A 336 8.22 6.34 21.60
N THR A 337 9.10 5.41 21.19
CA THR A 337 10.22 5.75 20.31
C THR A 337 9.76 6.09 18.90
N THR A 338 8.46 6.03 18.57
CA THR A 338 7.88 6.58 17.32
C THR A 338 7.60 8.06 17.46
#